data_AF-A0A662S8R8-F1
#
_entry.id   AF-A0A662S8R8-F1
#
_cell.length_a   1.000
_cell.length_b   1.000
_cell.length_c   1.000
_cell.angle_alpha   90.00
_cell.angle_beta   90.00
_cell.angle_gamma   90.00
#
_symmetry.space_group_name_H-M   'P 1'
#
loop_
_entity.id
_entity.type
_entity.pdbx_description
1 polymer ?
#
loop_
_entity_poly.entity_id
_entity_poly.type
_entity_poly.pdbx_seq_one_letter_code
_entity_poly.pdbx_strand_id
1 'polypeptide(L)'
;EVKPDIIINTGLAASRLVISIERVAVNIIDARTPDNDGLRPIDEPIDPEGPFAYPSTLPTRRILERLKSSGIPARLSYSAGTYLCNFVMYLSLRTVDKMGMRTLAGFIHVPYTPDLAAKKEKPAPSMSLDLIRRAVEIALEESSTELSKIRS
;
A
#
# COMPACT_ATOMS: atom_id res chain seq x y z
N GLU A 1 16.54 8.79 -14.22
CA GLU A 1 16.16 7.83 -13.15
C GLU A 1 15.85 8.61 -11.88
N VAL A 2 14.77 8.28 -11.16
CA VAL A 2 14.35 9.00 -9.95
C VAL A 2 14.87 8.25 -8.71
N LYS A 3 15.44 8.96 -7.74
CA LYS A 3 15.88 8.41 -6.45
C LYS A 3 14.98 8.96 -5.33
N PRO A 4 13.80 8.34 -5.10
CA PRO A 4 12.82 8.89 -4.18
C PRO A 4 13.24 8.70 -2.72
N ASP A 5 12.98 9.72 -1.91
CA ASP A 5 13.09 9.67 -0.47
C ASP A 5 11.97 8.86 0.19
N ILE A 6 10.79 8.85 -0.45
CA ILE A 6 9.57 8.18 0.03
C ILE A 6 8.85 7.54 -1.16
N ILE A 7 8.41 6.29 -1.00
CA ILE A 7 7.60 5.53 -1.94
C ILE A 7 6.30 5.12 -1.22
N ILE A 8 5.16 5.64 -1.69
CA ILE A 8 3.84 5.19 -1.23
C ILE A 8 3.09 4.63 -2.43
N ASN A 9 3.03 3.31 -2.49
CA ASN A 9 2.20 2.62 -3.47
C ASN A 9 0.74 2.70 -3.03
N THR A 10 -0.17 2.80 -3.99
CA THR A 10 -1.62 2.76 -3.73
C THR A 10 -2.30 1.71 -4.58
N GLY A 11 -3.37 1.12 -4.05
CA GLY A 11 -4.14 0.10 -4.74
C GLY A 11 -5.60 0.14 -4.34
N LEU A 12 -6.47 -0.13 -5.30
CA LEU A 12 -7.90 -0.24 -5.08
C LEU A 12 -8.24 -1.56 -4.38
N ALA A 13 -8.90 -1.50 -3.23
CA ALA A 13 -9.44 -2.66 -2.54
C ALA A 13 -10.96 -2.59 -2.48
N ALA A 14 -11.60 -3.20 -3.47
CA ALA A 14 -13.03 -3.15 -3.75
C ALA A 14 -13.97 -3.43 -2.56
N SER A 15 -13.56 -4.29 -1.62
CA SER A 15 -14.35 -4.68 -0.45
C SER A 15 -14.08 -3.84 0.79
N ARG A 16 -13.08 -2.96 0.77
CA ARG A 16 -12.64 -2.23 1.98
C ARG A 16 -13.46 -0.96 2.17
N LEU A 17 -13.88 -0.77 3.41
CA LEU A 17 -14.70 0.37 3.88
C LEU A 17 -13.85 1.61 4.21
N VAL A 18 -12.53 1.42 4.41
CA VAL A 18 -11.64 2.39 5.05
C VAL A 18 -10.27 2.39 4.38
N ILE A 19 -9.54 3.50 4.54
CA ILE A 19 -8.12 3.55 4.17
C ILE A 19 -7.36 2.49 4.96
N SER A 20 -6.56 1.68 4.29
CA SER A 20 -5.87 0.58 4.93
C SER A 20 -4.37 0.67 4.69
N ILE A 21 -3.63 0.90 5.76
CA ILE A 21 -2.18 1.07 5.73
C ILE A 21 -1.55 -0.31 5.89
N GLU A 22 -0.87 -0.79 4.85
CA GLU A 22 -0.27 -2.13 4.86
C GLU A 22 1.00 -2.15 5.70
N ARG A 23 1.11 -3.17 6.54
CA ARG A 23 2.21 -3.38 7.48
C ARG A 23 3.26 -4.36 6.95
N VAL A 24 2.87 -5.25 6.06
CA VAL A 24 3.69 -6.39 5.61
C VAL A 24 3.41 -6.68 4.15
N ALA A 25 4.48 -6.89 3.37
CA ALA A 25 4.44 -7.53 2.06
C ALA A 25 5.06 -8.92 2.18
N VAL A 26 4.47 -9.92 1.52
CA VAL A 26 4.95 -11.32 1.53
C VAL A 26 5.54 -11.68 0.18
N ASN A 27 6.54 -12.56 0.17
CA ASN A 27 7.24 -13.05 -1.01
C ASN A 27 6.45 -14.16 -1.71
N ILE A 28 5.18 -13.89 -2.01
CA ILE A 28 4.29 -14.83 -2.68
C ILE A 28 3.47 -14.03 -3.69
N ILE A 29 3.44 -14.53 -4.92
CA ILE A 29 2.44 -14.15 -5.91
C ILE A 29 1.54 -15.36 -6.20
N ASP A 30 0.25 -15.18 -5.91
CA ASP A 30 -0.82 -16.14 -6.14
C ASP A 30 -2.02 -15.38 -6.72
N ALA A 31 -2.19 -15.53 -8.03
CA ALA A 31 -3.16 -14.79 -8.83
C ALA A 31 -4.44 -15.59 -9.03
N ARG A 32 -5.54 -15.17 -8.38
CA ARG A 32 -6.86 -15.77 -8.62
C ARG A 32 -7.38 -15.52 -10.04
N THR A 33 -7.06 -14.37 -10.60
CA THR A 33 -7.43 -13.94 -11.96
C THR A 33 -6.18 -13.55 -12.72
N PRO A 34 -6.16 -13.75 -14.05
CA PRO A 34 -5.06 -13.25 -14.88
C PRO A 34 -4.90 -11.74 -14.76
N ASP A 35 -3.67 -11.24 -14.88
CA ASP A 35 -3.43 -9.81 -15.07
C ASP A 35 -3.79 -9.36 -16.50
N ASN A 36 -3.49 -8.09 -16.81
CA ASN A 36 -3.82 -7.51 -18.10
C ASN A 36 -3.06 -8.18 -19.27
N ASP A 37 -1.93 -8.83 -19.00
CA ASP A 37 -1.14 -9.57 -19.99
C ASP A 37 -1.51 -11.07 -20.01
N GLY A 38 -2.51 -11.47 -19.23
CA GLY A 38 -3.00 -12.84 -19.14
C GLY A 38 -2.18 -13.75 -18.22
N LEU A 39 -1.22 -13.21 -17.46
CA LEU A 39 -0.40 -13.98 -16.54
C LEU A 39 -1.18 -14.32 -15.27
N ARG A 40 -1.11 -15.59 -14.86
CA ARG A 40 -1.76 -16.10 -13.65
C ARG A 40 -0.82 -17.04 -12.88
N PRO A 41 0.21 -16.50 -12.23
CA PRO A 41 1.12 -17.29 -11.38
C PRO A 41 0.37 -17.88 -10.18
N ILE A 42 0.84 -19.04 -9.71
CA ILE A 42 0.21 -19.80 -8.62
C ILE A 42 1.28 -20.25 -7.62
N ASP A 43 1.20 -19.74 -6.40
CA ASP A 43 2.12 -20.07 -5.29
C ASP A 43 3.62 -19.90 -5.65
N GLU A 44 3.94 -18.86 -6.42
CA GLU A 44 5.30 -18.57 -6.85
C GLU A 44 5.97 -17.52 -5.94
N PRO A 45 7.28 -17.62 -5.68
CA PRO A 45 8.01 -16.54 -5.02
C PRO A 45 8.12 -15.34 -5.97
N ILE A 46 8.04 -14.13 -5.40
CA ILE A 46 8.27 -12.88 -6.14
C ILE A 46 9.76 -12.71 -6.45
N ASP A 47 10.61 -12.97 -5.45
CA ASP A 47 12.07 -13.01 -5.56
C ASP A 47 12.57 -14.31 -4.90
N PRO A 48 13.03 -15.32 -5.66
CA PRO A 48 13.54 -16.57 -5.10
C PRO A 48 14.71 -16.40 -4.10
N GLU A 49 15.44 -15.29 -4.17
CA GLU A 49 16.56 -14.96 -3.27
C GLU A 49 16.17 -13.97 -2.16
N GLY A 50 14.91 -13.52 -2.15
CA GLY A 50 14.40 -12.54 -1.20
C GLY A 50 13.87 -13.17 0.10
N PRO A 51 13.84 -12.42 1.22
CA PRO A 51 13.24 -12.90 2.46
C PRO A 51 11.74 -13.14 2.29
N PHE A 52 11.16 -13.98 3.16
CA PHE A 52 9.74 -14.34 3.07
C PHE A 52 8.79 -13.15 3.17
N ALA A 53 9.15 -12.10 3.91
CA ALA A 53 8.32 -10.92 4.06
C ALA A 53 9.17 -9.69 4.36
N TYR A 54 8.65 -8.52 3.99
CA TYR A 54 9.19 -7.23 4.39
C TYR A 54 8.16 -6.44 5.21
N PRO A 55 8.56 -5.82 6.33
CA PRO A 55 7.74 -4.82 6.98
C PRO A 55 7.71 -3.54 6.15
N SER A 56 6.57 -2.85 6.16
CA SER A 56 6.49 -1.46 5.69
C SER A 56 7.42 -0.58 6.51
N THR A 57 8.19 0.30 5.86
CA THR A 57 9.07 1.25 6.55
C THR A 57 8.41 2.62 6.76
N LEU A 58 7.17 2.80 6.30
CA LEU A 58 6.37 3.99 6.62
C LEU A 58 6.06 4.05 8.14
N PRO A 59 5.85 5.25 8.72
CA PRO A 59 5.41 5.43 10.10
C PRO A 59 3.92 5.08 10.26
N THR A 60 3.56 3.82 9.97
CA THR A 60 2.18 3.37 9.76
C THR A 60 1.23 3.68 10.91
N ARG A 61 1.70 3.63 12.16
CA ARG A 61 0.86 3.96 13.32
C ARG A 61 0.61 5.46 13.44
N ARG A 62 1.61 6.31 13.17
CA ARG A 62 1.44 7.77 13.15
C ARG A 62 0.46 8.18 12.05
N ILE A 63 0.61 7.58 10.87
CA ILE A 63 -0.33 7.78 9.75
C ILE A 63 -1.75 7.40 10.18
N LEU A 64 -1.94 6.22 10.78
CA LEU A 64 -3.25 5.78 11.26
C LEU A 64 -3.89 6.81 12.21
N GLU A 65 -3.17 7.21 13.25
CA GLU A 65 -3.71 8.13 14.25
C GLU A 65 -4.01 9.50 13.64
N ARG A 66 -3.16 10.00 12.73
CA ARG A 66 -3.37 11.28 12.02
C ARG A 66 -4.58 11.25 11.10
N LEU A 67 -4.82 10.14 10.40
CA LEU A 67 -6.02 9.96 9.57
C LEU A 67 -7.27 9.99 10.43
N LYS A 68 -7.29 9.23 11.53
CA LYS A 68 -8.44 9.15 12.44
C LYS A 68 -8.76 10.49 13.09
N SER A 69 -7.76 11.22 13.57
CA SER A 69 -7.96 12.56 14.16
C SER A 69 -8.42 13.59 13.13
N SER A 70 -8.15 13.36 11.84
CA SER A 70 -8.65 14.16 10.72
C SER A 70 -10.04 13.72 10.22
N GLY A 71 -10.71 12.81 10.93
CA GLY A 71 -12.04 12.31 10.55
C GLY A 71 -12.06 11.32 9.38
N ILE A 72 -10.90 10.77 8.99
CA ILE A 72 -10.79 9.80 7.89
C ILE A 72 -10.76 8.37 8.48
N PRO A 73 -11.76 7.52 8.17
CA PRO A 73 -11.76 6.14 8.61
C PRO A 73 -10.55 5.38 8.05
N ALA A 74 -9.75 4.80 8.94
CA ALA A 74 -8.55 4.06 8.58
C ALA A 74 -8.26 2.89 9.53
N ARG A 75 -7.49 1.91 9.04
CA ARG A 75 -6.97 0.78 9.82
C ARG A 75 -5.55 0.40 9.42
N LEU A 76 -4.86 -0.30 10.31
CA LEU A 76 -3.70 -1.10 9.91
C LEU A 76 -4.17 -2.38 9.24
N SER A 77 -3.44 -2.81 8.22
CA SER A 77 -3.66 -4.05 7.51
C SER A 77 -2.38 -4.87 7.52
N TYR A 78 -2.51 -6.17 7.78
CA TYR A 78 -1.39 -7.10 7.89
C TYR A 78 -1.32 -8.07 6.71
N SER A 79 -2.11 -7.81 5.66
CA SER A 79 -2.04 -8.52 4.39
C SER A 79 -2.50 -7.59 3.27
N ALA A 80 -1.61 -7.39 2.31
CA ALA A 80 -1.88 -6.71 1.05
C ALA A 80 -2.50 -7.67 -0.01
N GLY A 81 -2.85 -8.89 0.39
CA GLY A 81 -3.19 -9.99 -0.52
C GLY A 81 -1.94 -10.68 -1.07
N THR A 82 -2.09 -11.41 -2.17
CA THR A 82 -1.02 -12.16 -2.85
C THR A 82 -0.97 -11.83 -4.35
N TYR A 83 -1.64 -10.77 -4.79
CA TYR A 83 -1.67 -10.36 -6.19
C TYR A 83 -0.80 -9.11 -6.42
N LEU A 84 -1.08 -8.33 -7.48
CA LEU A 84 -0.25 -7.20 -7.91
C LEU A 84 0.00 -6.13 -6.83
N CYS A 85 -0.96 -5.90 -5.91
CA CYS A 85 -0.77 -4.94 -4.82
C CYS A 85 0.35 -5.37 -3.86
N ASN A 86 0.34 -6.65 -3.46
CA ASN A 86 1.42 -7.23 -2.66
C ASN A 86 2.73 -7.29 -3.44
N PHE A 87 2.66 -7.69 -4.72
CA PHE A 87 3.82 -7.76 -5.61
C PHE A 87 4.60 -6.45 -5.69
N VAL A 88 3.91 -5.34 -5.97
CA VAL A 88 4.53 -4.01 -6.07
C VAL A 88 5.07 -3.53 -4.73
N MET A 89 4.34 -3.78 -3.62
CA MET A 89 4.83 -3.45 -2.28
C MET A 89 6.12 -4.22 -1.96
N TYR A 90 6.15 -5.52 -2.24
CA TYR A 90 7.30 -6.38 -1.99
C TYR A 90 8.51 -5.93 -2.80
N LEU A 91 8.35 -5.71 -4.11
CA LEU A 91 9.45 -5.26 -4.97
C LEU A 91 10.00 -3.90 -4.54
N SER A 92 9.14 -2.96 -4.12
CA SER A 92 9.58 -1.65 -3.63
C SER A 92 10.47 -1.81 -2.39
N LEU A 93 10.03 -2.60 -1.41
CA LEU A 93 10.77 -2.85 -0.17
C LEU A 93 12.07 -3.62 -0.43
N ARG A 94 12.01 -4.66 -1.27
CA ARG A 94 13.17 -5.44 -1.70
C ARG A 94 14.22 -4.57 -2.40
N THR A 95 13.79 -3.67 -3.27
CA THR A 95 14.71 -2.76 -3.99
C THR A 95 15.40 -1.82 -3.01
N VAL A 96 14.65 -1.21 -2.10
CA VAL A 96 15.20 -0.32 -1.05
C VAL A 96 16.22 -1.05 -0.19
N ASP A 97 15.90 -2.27 0.25
CA ASP A 97 16.78 -3.10 1.07
C ASP A 97 18.05 -3.52 0.32
N LYS A 98 17.90 -4.11 -0.88
CA LYS A 98 19.01 -4.60 -1.70
C LYS A 98 19.98 -3.48 -2.12
N MET A 99 19.48 -2.26 -2.30
CA MET A 99 20.28 -1.09 -2.66
C MET A 99 20.79 -0.30 -1.45
N GLY A 100 20.43 -0.69 -0.21
CA GLY A 100 20.83 0.04 1.01
C GLY A 100 20.30 1.48 1.06
N MET A 101 19.13 1.74 0.47
CA MET A 101 18.57 3.08 0.36
C MET A 101 17.98 3.55 1.69
N ARG A 102 18.17 4.84 2.01
CA ARG A 102 17.49 5.52 3.13
C ARG A 102 16.11 6.04 2.70
N THR A 103 15.34 5.18 2.04
CA THR A 103 14.02 5.48 1.47
C THR A 103 12.94 4.82 2.31
N LEU A 104 11.89 5.57 2.65
CA LEU A 104 10.71 4.99 3.29
C LEU A 104 9.79 4.42 2.19
N ALA A 105 9.27 3.22 2.37
CA ALA A 105 8.47 2.52 1.39
C ALA A 105 7.31 1.76 2.04
N GLY A 106 6.15 1.79 1.40
CA GLY A 106 4.98 1.02 1.85
C GLY A 106 3.82 1.09 0.88
N PHE A 107 2.64 0.68 1.35
CA PHE A 107 1.44 0.56 0.53
C PHE A 107 0.19 1.00 1.29
N ILE A 108 -0.73 1.66 0.59
CA ILE A 108 -2.03 2.06 1.11
C ILE A 108 -3.12 1.54 0.17
N HIS A 109 -3.99 0.67 0.68
CA HIS A 109 -5.21 0.29 -0.02
C HIS A 109 -6.31 1.34 0.21
N VAL A 110 -6.98 1.70 -0.87
CA VAL A 110 -8.08 2.68 -0.87
C VAL A 110 -9.41 2.01 -1.27
N PRO A 111 -10.55 2.44 -0.72
CA PRO A 111 -11.87 2.02 -1.16
C PRO A 111 -12.19 2.44 -2.61
N TYR A 112 -13.34 1.99 -3.12
CA TYR A 112 -13.91 2.60 -4.32
C TYR A 112 -14.19 4.10 -4.12
N THR A 113 -14.15 4.86 -5.21
CA THR A 113 -14.83 6.16 -5.28
C THR A 113 -16.34 5.96 -5.50
N PRO A 114 -17.19 6.95 -5.16
CA PRO A 114 -18.64 6.81 -5.30
C PRO A 114 -19.08 6.50 -6.74
N ASP A 115 -18.43 7.08 -7.74
CA ASP A 115 -18.71 6.84 -9.16
C ASP A 115 -18.37 5.40 -9.61
N LEU A 116 -17.32 4.79 -9.03
CA LEU A 116 -16.98 3.39 -9.29
C LEU A 116 -17.92 2.43 -8.56
N ALA A 117 -18.31 2.77 -7.33
CA ALA A 117 -19.26 1.98 -6.55
C ALA A 117 -20.66 1.98 -7.18
N ALA A 118 -21.10 3.12 -7.75
CA ALA A 118 -22.38 3.23 -8.45
C ALA A 118 -22.49 2.32 -9.69
N LYS A 119 -21.36 1.88 -10.26
CA LYS A 119 -21.30 0.97 -11.42
C LYS A 119 -21.31 -0.52 -11.02
N LYS A 120 -21.42 -0.85 -9.73
CA LYS A 120 -21.41 -2.24 -9.25
C LYS A 120 -22.83 -2.80 -9.16
N GLU A 121 -22.97 -4.06 -9.55
CA GLU A 121 -24.25 -4.78 -9.48
C GLU A 121 -24.75 -4.94 -8.04
N LYS A 122 -23.83 -5.06 -7.08
CA LYS A 122 -24.11 -5.16 -5.64
C LYS A 122 -23.66 -3.88 -4.94
N PRO A 123 -24.36 -3.44 -3.87
CA PRO A 123 -23.91 -2.32 -3.05
C PRO A 123 -22.46 -2.50 -2.61
N ALA A 124 -21.64 -1.50 -2.88
CA ALA A 124 -20.22 -1.50 -2.53
C ALA A 124 -19.90 -0.26 -1.70
N PRO A 125 -19.04 -0.38 -0.68
CA PRO A 125 -18.61 0.78 0.08
C PRO A 125 -17.74 1.69 -0.77
N SER A 126 -17.78 2.98 -0.47
CA SER A 126 -16.97 3.98 -1.16
C SER A 126 -16.52 5.11 -0.24
N MET A 127 -15.54 5.87 -0.72
CA MET A 127 -15.01 7.05 -0.08
C MET A 127 -14.76 8.11 -1.16
N SER A 128 -15.07 9.38 -0.88
CA SER A 128 -14.85 10.45 -1.87
C SER A 128 -13.38 10.54 -2.29
N LEU A 129 -13.14 10.92 -3.55
CA LEU A 129 -11.79 11.08 -4.07
C LEU A 129 -10.99 12.12 -3.25
N ASP A 130 -11.65 13.18 -2.77
CA ASP A 130 -11.01 14.18 -1.92
C ASP A 130 -10.51 13.62 -0.58
N LEU A 131 -11.29 12.72 0.06
CA LEU A 131 -10.85 12.05 1.28
C LEU A 131 -9.71 11.07 1.01
N ILE A 132 -9.76 10.35 -0.11
CA ILE A 132 -8.67 9.46 -0.54
C ILE A 132 -7.39 10.27 -0.78
N ARG A 133 -7.49 11.39 -1.51
CA ARG A 133 -6.36 12.29 -1.76
C ARG A 133 -5.78 12.81 -0.45
N ARG A 134 -6.64 13.32 0.44
CA ARG A 134 -6.22 13.83 1.75
C ARG A 134 -5.54 12.75 2.59
N ALA A 135 -5.99 11.49 2.48
CA ALA A 135 -5.37 10.40 3.20
C ALA A 135 -3.93 10.11 2.73
N VAL A 136 -3.70 10.17 1.42
CA VAL A 136 -2.36 10.00 0.84
C VAL A 136 -1.45 11.20 1.17
N GLU A 137 -1.98 12.42 1.12
CA GLU A 137 -1.27 13.63 1.56
C GLU A 137 -0.80 13.50 3.02
N ILE A 138 -1.70 13.10 3.94
CA ILE A 138 -1.37 12.87 5.35
C ILE A 138 -0.28 11.79 5.49
N ALA A 139 -0.36 10.72 4.71
CA ALA A 139 0.66 9.67 4.74
C ALA A 139 2.04 10.19 4.30
N LEU A 140 2.09 11.07 3.29
CA LEU A 140 3.31 11.73 2.84
C LEU A 140 3.85 12.70 3.90
N GLU A 141 2.99 13.55 4.50
CA GLU A 141 3.35 14.51 5.56
C GLU A 141 4.01 13.80 6.76
N GLU A 142 3.38 12.73 7.25
CA GLU A 142 3.90 11.96 8.39
C GLU A 142 5.19 11.21 8.03
N SER A 143 5.30 10.68 6.81
CA SER A 143 6.51 10.00 6.33
C SER A 143 7.67 10.98 6.14
N SER A 144 7.42 12.17 5.62
CA SER A 144 8.43 13.24 5.51
C SER A 144 8.93 13.65 6.89
N THR A 145 8.03 13.78 7.87
CA THR A 145 8.40 14.12 9.25
C THR A 145 9.25 13.02 9.89
N GLU A 146 8.93 11.74 9.64
CA GLU A 146 9.73 10.61 10.12
C GLU A 146 11.13 10.60 9.48
N LEU A 147 11.19 10.81 8.16
CA LEU A 147 12.46 10.80 7.43
C LEU A 147 13.41 11.91 7.92
N SER A 148 12.90 13.11 8.21
CA SER A 148 13.71 14.19 8.77
C SER A 148 14.34 13.81 10.12
N LYS A 149 13.63 13.05 10.97
CA LYS A 149 14.14 12.57 12.27
C LYS A 149 15.20 11.47 12.13
N ILE A 150 15.08 10.62 11.10
CA ILE A 150 16.06 9.56 10.82
C ILE A 150 17.37 10.16 10.25
N ARG A 151 17.28 11.32 9.59
CA ARG A 151 18.42 11.99 8.95
C ARG A 151 19.16 12.98 9.86
N SER A 152 18.50 13.49 10.89
CA SER A 152 19.10 14.34 11.94
C SER A 152 19.92 13.50 12.92
#